data_AF-A0A960Z3F5-F1
#
_entry.id   AF-A0A960Z3F5-F1
#
_cell.length_a   1.000
_cell.length_b   1.000
_cell.length_c   1.000
_cell.angle_alpha   90.00
_cell.angle_beta   90.00
_cell.angle_gamma   90.00
#
_symmetry.space_group_name_H-M   'P 1'
#
loop_
_entity.id
_entity.type
_entity.pdbx_description
1 polymer ?
#
loop_
_entity_poly.entity_id
_entity_poly.type
_entity_poly.pdbx_seq_one_letter_code
_entity_poly.pdbx_strand_id
1 'polypeptide(L)'
;MVRSGHRFIAVVALIALLAVLPRGAAAQTGFCDPADVSTATLAATGPGPYSLMVTPGGTGDAFTAARDQSGNPVDVTITYTLRDCAFVPVADFPAEDMWLEADDGGLVVCVGGSIADADTDAGGTTSWTRPLRAGGSSTAGCRVMVNGAPGMWGTFPLWFNSPDLNSDGTVNLIDVPVFATDFFGGVYRYRSDFHCDGVINLVDLVRFAGGLGAACP
;
A
#
# COMPACT_ATOMS: atom_id res chain seq x y z
N MET A 1 -42.80 -57.41 8.88
CA MET A 1 -41.49 -57.01 8.31
C MET A 1 -41.66 -55.62 7.70
N VAL A 2 -40.70 -54.72 7.89
CA VAL A 2 -40.71 -53.29 7.48
C VAL A 2 -41.46 -52.33 8.43
N ARG A 3 -40.68 -51.55 9.20
CA ARG A 3 -40.87 -50.11 9.53
C ARG A 3 -39.87 -49.69 10.62
N SER A 4 -38.62 -49.39 10.24
CA SER A 4 -37.64 -48.69 11.09
C SER A 4 -36.50 -48.13 10.23
N GLY A 5 -36.69 -46.94 9.65
CA GLY A 5 -35.66 -46.37 8.76
C GLY A 5 -35.78 -44.88 8.44
N HIS A 6 -36.64 -44.12 9.13
CA HIS A 6 -36.87 -42.69 8.79
C HIS A 6 -36.47 -41.71 9.90
N ARG A 7 -35.93 -42.19 11.03
CA ARG A 7 -35.50 -41.31 12.14
C ARG A 7 -34.01 -40.96 12.12
N PHE A 8 -33.19 -41.62 11.29
CA PHE A 8 -31.74 -41.38 11.25
C PHE A 8 -31.31 -40.27 10.28
N ILE A 9 -32.12 -39.94 9.26
CA ILE A 9 -31.75 -38.95 8.23
C ILE A 9 -31.99 -37.51 8.71
N ALA A 10 -32.97 -37.28 9.60
CA ALA A 10 -33.27 -35.94 10.10
C ALA A 10 -32.23 -35.39 11.09
N VAL A 11 -31.48 -36.25 11.79
CA VAL A 11 -30.48 -35.83 12.80
C VAL A 11 -29.15 -35.43 12.15
N VAL A 12 -28.77 -36.06 11.02
CA VAL A 12 -27.53 -35.72 10.30
C VAL A 12 -27.66 -34.37 9.56
N ALA A 13 -28.85 -34.04 9.06
CA ALA A 13 -29.11 -32.75 8.41
C ALA A 13 -29.04 -31.54 9.37
N LEU A 14 -29.39 -31.72 10.65
CA LEU A 14 -29.36 -30.65 11.65
C LEU A 14 -27.94 -30.34 12.15
N ILE A 15 -27.03 -31.33 12.15
CA ILE A 15 -25.62 -31.14 12.54
C ILE A 15 -24.83 -30.46 11.41
N ALA A 16 -25.17 -30.70 10.14
CA ALA A 16 -24.54 -30.02 9.01
C ALA A 16 -24.96 -28.53 8.87
N LEU A 17 -26.16 -28.16 9.35
CA LEU A 17 -26.65 -26.77 9.27
C LEU A 17 -26.02 -25.84 10.33
N LEU A 18 -25.49 -26.39 11.43
CA LEU A 18 -24.79 -25.64 12.48
C LEU A 18 -23.31 -25.34 12.15
N ALA A 19 -22.77 -25.89 11.05
CA ALA A 19 -21.38 -25.66 10.63
C ALA A 19 -21.21 -24.42 9.72
N VAL A 20 -22.29 -23.73 9.36
CA VAL A 20 -22.27 -22.50 8.54
C VAL A 20 -22.90 -21.34 9.30
N LEU A 21 -22.58 -21.21 10.60
CA LEU A 21 -22.82 -19.95 11.28
C LEU A 21 -21.72 -18.98 10.85
N PRO A 22 -22.05 -17.79 10.31
CA PRO A 22 -21.05 -16.77 10.10
C PRO A 22 -20.38 -16.50 11.45
N ARG A 23 -19.06 -16.66 11.51
CA ARG A 23 -18.28 -16.24 12.67
C ARG A 23 -18.45 -14.72 12.73
N GLY A 24 -19.34 -14.26 13.61
CA GLY A 24 -19.42 -12.85 13.92
C GLY A 24 -18.04 -12.44 14.40
N ALA A 25 -17.40 -11.52 13.67
CA ALA A 25 -16.15 -10.91 14.09
C ALA A 25 -16.38 -10.37 15.51
N ALA A 26 -15.78 -11.02 16.50
CA ALA A 26 -15.76 -10.46 17.84
C ALA A 26 -14.99 -9.15 17.71
N ALA A 27 -15.67 -8.02 17.96
CA ALA A 27 -15.02 -6.73 18.01
C ALA A 27 -13.90 -6.82 19.05
N GLN A 28 -12.66 -6.93 18.61
CA GLN A 28 -11.50 -7.02 19.49
C GLN A 28 -11.32 -5.62 20.08
N THR A 29 -11.85 -5.42 21.28
CA THR A 29 -11.82 -4.12 21.95
C THR A 29 -10.39 -3.81 22.37
N GLY A 30 -9.74 -2.92 21.62
CA GLY A 30 -8.42 -2.39 21.90
C GLY A 30 -7.32 -3.09 21.10
N PHE A 31 -6.94 -2.47 19.98
CA PHE A 31 -5.66 -2.78 19.35
C PHE A 31 -4.57 -2.30 20.31
N CYS A 32 -3.87 -3.26 20.91
CA CYS A 32 -2.67 -2.97 21.66
C CYS A 32 -1.53 -3.65 20.91
N ASP A 33 -0.67 -2.83 20.30
CA ASP A 33 0.68 -3.21 19.88
C ASP A 33 1.71 -2.61 20.86
N PRO A 34 1.69 -2.95 22.17
CA PRO A 34 2.58 -2.34 23.15
C PRO A 34 4.00 -2.93 23.11
N ALA A 35 4.32 -3.81 22.17
CA ALA A 35 5.58 -4.56 22.20
C ALA A 35 6.19 -4.89 20.82
N ASP A 36 5.86 -4.14 19.77
CA ASP A 36 6.40 -4.36 18.41
C ASP A 36 6.23 -5.82 17.98
N VAL A 37 5.08 -6.39 18.32
CA VAL A 37 4.85 -7.84 18.14
C VAL A 37 4.55 -8.18 16.70
N SER A 38 3.90 -7.23 16.04
CA SER A 38 3.58 -7.28 14.64
C SER A 38 4.87 -6.95 13.84
N THR A 39 5.01 -7.45 12.61
CA THR A 39 6.27 -7.30 11.83
C THR A 39 6.05 -6.97 10.36
N ALA A 40 6.88 -6.08 9.79
CA ALA A 40 6.74 -5.59 8.43
C ALA A 40 8.08 -5.74 7.74
N THR A 41 8.03 -6.20 6.51
CA THR A 41 9.22 -6.47 5.72
C THR A 41 9.08 -5.85 4.35
N LEU A 42 10.19 -5.31 3.86
CA LEU A 42 10.34 -4.87 2.48
C LEU A 42 11.05 -5.98 1.69
N ALA A 43 10.52 -6.33 0.52
CA ALA A 43 11.11 -7.38 -0.32
C ALA A 43 12.53 -7.02 -0.83
N ALA A 44 12.79 -5.73 -1.01
CA ALA A 44 14.05 -5.25 -1.57
C ALA A 44 15.24 -5.55 -0.65
N THR A 45 16.28 -6.14 -1.22
CA THR A 45 17.55 -6.39 -0.53
C THR A 45 18.57 -5.32 -0.94
N GLY A 46 19.03 -4.51 0.00
CA GLY A 46 20.06 -3.50 -0.27
C GLY A 46 19.88 -2.22 0.53
N PRO A 47 20.85 -1.30 0.48
CA PRO A 47 20.66 0.04 1.00
C PRO A 47 19.68 0.78 0.11
N GLY A 48 18.53 1.17 0.68
CA GLY A 48 17.66 2.16 0.06
C GLY A 48 18.33 3.56 0.02
N PRO A 49 17.60 4.59 -0.40
CA PRO A 49 16.17 4.60 -0.67
C PRO A 49 15.78 4.04 -2.04
N TYR A 50 14.58 3.48 -2.08
CA TYR A 50 13.90 3.07 -3.31
C TYR A 50 12.84 4.10 -3.68
N SER A 51 12.46 4.20 -4.95
CA SER A 51 11.46 5.14 -5.44
C SER A 51 10.29 4.38 -6.06
N LEU A 52 9.07 4.70 -5.61
CA LEU A 52 7.83 4.25 -6.22
C LEU A 52 7.14 5.44 -6.90
N MET A 53 7.03 5.37 -8.22
CA MET A 53 6.24 6.35 -8.96
C MET A 53 4.75 6.04 -8.79
N VAL A 54 4.01 6.98 -8.22
CA VAL A 54 2.56 6.87 -7.99
C VAL A 54 1.80 7.82 -8.93
N THR A 55 0.54 7.50 -9.24
CA THR A 55 -0.34 8.42 -9.96
C THR A 55 -1.71 8.46 -9.29
N PRO A 56 -2.45 9.58 -9.36
CA PRO A 56 -3.79 9.65 -8.76
C PRO A 56 -4.76 8.58 -9.28
N GLY A 57 -4.61 8.18 -10.55
CA GLY A 57 -5.41 7.13 -11.19
C GLY A 57 -4.96 5.69 -10.91
N GLY A 58 -3.84 5.48 -10.21
CA GLY A 58 -3.29 4.14 -9.94
C GLY A 58 -2.66 3.46 -11.16
N THR A 59 -2.18 4.25 -12.11
CA THR A 59 -1.45 3.81 -13.32
C THR A 59 0.07 3.92 -13.19
N GLY A 60 0.57 4.28 -12.00
CA GLY A 60 2.00 4.31 -11.66
C GLY A 60 2.64 2.92 -11.61
N ASP A 61 3.82 2.84 -11.01
CA ASP A 61 4.53 1.57 -10.86
C ASP A 61 3.82 0.69 -9.81
N ALA A 62 3.81 -0.62 -10.07
CA ALA A 62 3.55 -1.61 -9.03
C ALA A 62 4.77 -1.71 -8.09
N PHE A 63 4.60 -2.24 -6.89
CA PHE A 63 5.71 -2.40 -5.94
C PHE A 63 6.80 -3.33 -6.48
N THR A 64 6.46 -4.29 -7.34
CA THR A 64 7.41 -5.18 -8.01
C THR A 64 8.23 -4.49 -9.11
N ALA A 65 7.90 -3.23 -9.42
CA ALA A 65 8.50 -2.43 -10.49
C ALA A 65 8.94 -1.04 -10.00
N ALA A 66 9.14 -0.86 -8.69
CA ALA A 66 9.79 0.33 -8.13
C ALA A 66 11.24 0.43 -8.61
N ARG A 67 11.94 1.50 -8.25
CA ARG A 67 13.30 1.78 -8.75
C ARG A 67 14.32 2.00 -7.64
N ASP A 68 15.54 1.54 -7.87
CA ASP A 68 16.70 1.97 -7.09
C ASP A 68 17.20 3.36 -7.54
N GLN A 69 18.23 3.90 -6.89
CA GLN A 69 18.83 5.21 -7.25
C GLN A 69 19.60 5.23 -8.57
N SER A 70 19.66 4.10 -9.28
CA SER A 70 20.22 4.00 -10.64
C SER A 70 19.12 3.76 -11.69
N GLY A 71 17.85 3.88 -11.28
CA GLY A 71 16.68 3.64 -12.12
C GLY A 71 16.40 2.18 -12.46
N ASN A 72 17.13 1.22 -11.87
CA ASN A 72 16.88 -0.20 -12.13
C ASN A 72 15.60 -0.66 -11.41
N PRO A 73 14.80 -1.54 -12.04
CA PRO A 73 13.63 -2.10 -11.39
C PRO A 73 14.02 -2.94 -10.16
N VAL A 74 13.30 -2.78 -9.06
CA VAL A 74 13.46 -3.50 -7.80
C VAL A 74 12.09 -3.79 -7.19
N ASP A 75 11.96 -4.95 -6.57
CA ASP A 75 10.75 -5.34 -5.85
C ASP A 75 10.79 -4.75 -4.43
N VAL A 76 9.90 -3.79 -4.17
CA VAL A 76 9.73 -3.16 -2.86
C VAL A 76 8.45 -3.61 -2.16
N THR A 77 7.85 -4.74 -2.54
CA THR A 77 6.63 -5.25 -1.89
C THR A 77 6.76 -5.21 -0.37
N ILE A 78 5.77 -4.59 0.26
CA ILE A 78 5.66 -4.54 1.71
C ILE A 78 4.75 -5.69 2.13
N THR A 79 5.23 -6.52 3.05
CA THR A 79 4.42 -7.54 3.73
C THR A 79 4.30 -7.14 5.19
N TYR A 80 3.10 -7.22 5.75
CA TYR A 80 2.84 -6.89 7.14
C TYR A 80 2.10 -8.04 7.81
N THR A 81 2.61 -8.47 8.96
CA THR A 81 1.98 -9.48 9.82
C THR A 81 1.49 -8.80 11.09
N LEU A 82 0.16 -8.72 11.21
CA LEU A 82 -0.57 -8.18 12.34
C LEU A 82 -0.77 -9.24 13.43
N ARG A 83 -0.45 -8.87 14.66
CA ARG A 83 -0.58 -9.68 15.88
C ARG A 83 -1.16 -8.81 17.00
N ASP A 84 -1.92 -9.46 17.88
CA ASP A 84 -2.42 -8.83 19.10
C ASP A 84 -1.40 -8.88 20.25
N CYS A 85 -1.76 -8.31 21.41
CA CYS A 85 -0.97 -8.35 22.64
C CYS A 85 -0.59 -9.75 23.15
N ALA A 86 -1.29 -10.80 22.71
CA ALA A 86 -1.00 -12.17 23.06
C ALA A 86 -0.11 -12.87 22.00
N PHE A 87 0.49 -12.10 21.07
CA PHE A 87 1.29 -12.57 19.94
C PHE A 87 0.48 -13.44 18.96
N VAL A 88 -0.85 -13.42 19.04
CA VAL A 88 -1.73 -14.20 18.16
C VAL A 88 -1.97 -13.40 16.88
N PRO A 89 -1.81 -14.00 15.69
CA PRO A 89 -2.15 -13.32 14.46
C PRO A 89 -3.61 -12.88 14.43
N VAL A 90 -3.85 -11.65 14.01
CA VAL A 90 -5.20 -11.10 13.88
C VAL A 90 -5.66 -11.38 12.46
N ALA A 91 -6.50 -12.40 12.27
CA ALA A 91 -7.07 -12.74 10.98
C ALA A 91 -8.30 -11.88 10.66
N ASP A 92 -8.60 -11.73 9.37
CA ASP A 92 -9.75 -10.99 8.84
C ASP A 92 -9.80 -9.52 9.32
N PHE A 93 -8.65 -8.93 9.67
CA PHE A 93 -8.51 -7.51 9.94
C PHE A 93 -8.72 -6.71 8.65
N PRO A 94 -9.62 -5.72 8.62
CA PRO A 94 -10.01 -5.03 7.39
C PRO A 94 -8.84 -4.31 6.69
N ALA A 95 -8.74 -4.48 5.37
CA ALA A 95 -7.73 -3.83 4.56
C ALA A 95 -7.78 -2.29 4.63
N GLU A 96 -9.00 -1.73 4.72
CA GLU A 96 -9.22 -0.29 4.79
C GLU A 96 -8.69 0.37 6.08
N ASP A 97 -8.52 -0.43 7.14
CA ASP A 97 -7.94 0.01 8.41
C ASP A 97 -6.40 -0.08 8.40
N MET A 98 -5.79 -0.43 7.26
CA MET A 98 -4.34 -0.52 7.08
C MET A 98 -3.90 0.25 5.83
N TRP A 99 -3.05 1.26 5.97
CA TRP A 99 -2.60 2.06 4.83
C TRP A 99 -1.16 2.53 4.95
N LEU A 100 -0.61 3.06 3.86
CA LEU A 100 0.73 3.65 3.83
C LEU A 100 0.68 5.16 3.95
N GLU A 101 1.64 5.72 4.70
CA GLU A 101 1.91 7.15 4.81
C GLU A 101 3.40 7.44 4.63
N ALA A 102 3.71 8.62 4.09
CA ALA A 102 5.04 9.19 4.16
C ALA A 102 5.16 10.08 5.41
N ASP A 103 6.30 10.02 6.11
CA ASP A 103 6.50 10.73 7.38
C ASP A 103 6.40 12.26 7.27
N ASP A 104 6.70 12.82 6.10
CA ASP A 104 6.64 14.26 5.81
C ASP A 104 5.29 14.72 5.22
N GLY A 105 4.34 13.79 5.02
CA GLY A 105 3.06 14.08 4.37
C GLY A 105 3.16 14.40 2.87
N GLY A 106 4.32 14.19 2.24
CA GLY A 106 4.53 14.48 0.81
C GLY A 106 3.81 13.51 -0.13
N LEU A 107 3.40 12.35 0.36
CA LEU A 107 2.52 11.41 -0.35
C LEU A 107 1.06 11.83 -0.14
N VAL A 108 0.42 12.40 -1.15
CA VAL A 108 -0.98 12.86 -1.08
C VAL A 108 -1.90 11.76 -1.59
N VAL A 109 -2.44 10.98 -0.67
CA VAL A 109 -3.20 9.76 -0.97
C VAL A 109 -4.64 10.09 -1.40
N CYS A 110 -5.11 9.53 -2.52
CA CYS A 110 -6.53 9.54 -2.87
C CYS A 110 -7.35 8.72 -1.87
N VAL A 111 -8.66 8.92 -1.77
CA VAL A 111 -9.49 8.10 -0.87
C VAL A 111 -9.32 6.60 -1.17
N GLY A 112 -8.88 5.84 -0.16
CA GLY A 112 -8.59 4.40 -0.29
C GLY A 112 -7.37 4.07 -1.15
N GLY A 113 -6.52 5.04 -1.46
CA GLY A 113 -5.47 4.91 -2.46
C GLY A 113 -4.19 4.20 -2.01
N SER A 114 -3.98 4.07 -0.70
CA SER A 114 -2.84 3.35 -0.11
C SER A 114 -3.23 2.22 0.84
N ILE A 115 -4.48 1.74 0.76
CA ILE A 115 -4.96 0.62 1.57
C ILE A 115 -4.22 -0.67 1.22
N ALA A 116 -4.15 -1.59 2.18
CA ALA A 116 -3.61 -2.92 1.95
C ALA A 116 -4.35 -3.67 0.82
N ASP A 117 -3.70 -4.67 0.22
CA ASP A 117 -4.28 -5.40 -0.92
C ASP A 117 -5.49 -6.25 -0.58
N ALA A 118 -5.55 -6.75 0.65
CA ALA A 118 -6.63 -7.57 1.16
C ALA A 118 -6.67 -7.50 2.70
N ASP A 119 -7.76 -7.97 3.28
CA ASP A 119 -7.83 -8.24 4.71
C ASP A 119 -6.71 -9.21 5.10
N THR A 120 -6.27 -9.11 6.34
CA THR A 120 -5.25 -10.03 6.85
C THR A 120 -5.72 -11.48 6.77
N ASP A 121 -4.84 -12.38 6.35
CA ASP A 121 -5.14 -13.80 6.24
C ASP A 121 -5.20 -14.51 7.62
N ALA A 122 -5.37 -15.84 7.62
CA ALA A 122 -5.38 -16.63 8.86
C ALA A 122 -4.06 -16.54 9.68
N GLY A 123 -2.96 -16.14 9.03
CA GLY A 123 -1.67 -15.86 9.64
C GLY A 123 -1.49 -14.38 10.00
N GLY A 124 -2.55 -13.58 9.96
CA GLY A 124 -2.53 -12.14 10.23
C GLY A 124 -1.77 -11.33 9.19
N THR A 125 -1.55 -11.87 7.99
CA THR A 125 -0.65 -11.27 7.00
C THR A 125 -1.43 -10.57 5.87
N THR A 126 -0.96 -9.39 5.47
CA THR A 126 -1.39 -8.65 4.28
C THR A 126 -0.19 -8.04 3.55
N SER A 127 -0.41 -7.40 2.40
CA SER A 127 0.65 -6.83 1.57
C SER A 127 0.24 -5.59 0.79
N TRP A 128 1.25 -4.88 0.29
CA TRP A 128 1.14 -3.86 -0.76
C TRP A 128 1.97 -4.29 -1.97
N THR A 129 1.28 -4.62 -3.05
CA THR A 129 1.85 -5.08 -4.32
C THR A 129 1.39 -4.23 -5.51
N ARG A 130 0.17 -3.68 -5.43
CA ARG A 130 -0.45 -2.91 -6.53
C ARG A 130 0.01 -1.45 -6.54
N PRO A 131 -0.09 -0.77 -7.71
CA PRO A 131 0.15 0.67 -7.77
C PRO A 131 -0.75 1.44 -6.81
N LEU A 132 -0.18 2.42 -6.11
CA LEU A 132 -0.94 3.32 -5.24
C LEU A 132 -1.68 4.37 -6.06
N ARG A 133 -2.83 4.82 -5.53
CA ARG A 133 -3.56 5.99 -6.04
C ARG A 133 -3.21 7.20 -5.20
N ALA A 134 -2.22 7.97 -5.65
CA ALA A 134 -1.70 9.11 -4.91
C ALA A 134 -1.01 10.13 -5.82
N GLY A 135 -0.91 11.36 -5.34
CA GLY A 135 -0.15 12.46 -5.91
C GLY A 135 1.05 12.86 -5.05
N GLY A 136 1.72 13.95 -5.47
CA GLY A 136 2.79 14.57 -4.70
C GLY A 136 4.14 13.85 -4.76
N SER A 137 5.04 14.23 -3.83
CA SER A 137 6.36 13.63 -3.72
C SER A 137 6.88 13.71 -2.29
N SER A 138 7.54 12.64 -1.84
CA SER A 138 8.18 12.53 -0.54
C SER A 138 9.55 11.87 -0.65
N THR A 139 10.50 12.38 0.14
CA THR A 139 11.82 11.76 0.37
C THR A 139 11.99 11.29 1.82
N ALA A 140 10.91 11.30 2.60
CA ALA A 140 10.91 10.78 3.96
C ALA A 140 10.68 9.26 3.97
N GLY A 141 10.70 8.66 5.16
CA GLY A 141 10.38 7.26 5.34
C GLY A 141 8.89 6.97 5.08
N CYS A 142 8.60 5.77 4.60
CA CYS A 142 7.25 5.24 4.47
C CYS A 142 6.92 4.37 5.68
N ARG A 143 5.72 4.49 6.24
CA ARG A 143 5.25 3.65 7.35
C ARG A 143 3.90 3.02 7.05
N VAL A 144 3.64 1.90 7.72
CA VAL A 144 2.32 1.29 7.77
C VAL A 144 1.54 1.88 8.94
N MET A 145 0.33 2.34 8.64
CA MET A 145 -0.66 2.78 9.60
C MET A 145 -1.66 1.64 9.83
N VAL A 146 -2.05 1.43 11.08
CA VAL A 146 -3.07 0.46 11.47
C VAL A 146 -4.05 1.14 12.41
N ASN A 147 -5.32 1.21 12.02
CA ASN A 147 -6.41 1.83 12.78
C ASN A 147 -6.04 3.25 13.29
N GLY A 148 -5.40 4.05 12.44
CA GLY A 148 -5.02 5.44 12.74
C GLY A 148 -3.75 5.62 13.56
N ALA A 149 -3.07 4.54 13.95
CA ALA A 149 -1.79 4.60 14.64
C ALA A 149 -0.65 4.10 13.73
N PRO A 150 0.54 4.73 13.77
CA PRO A 150 1.70 4.17 13.09
C PRO A 150 2.15 2.87 13.78
N GLY A 151 2.52 1.86 13.00
CA GLY A 151 3.26 0.71 13.55
C GLY A 151 4.60 1.18 14.12
N MET A 152 5.09 0.57 15.21
CA MET A 152 6.29 1.09 15.91
C MET A 152 7.64 0.58 15.35
N TRP A 153 7.64 -0.11 14.20
CA TRP A 153 8.80 -0.84 13.67
C TRP A 153 9.69 0.03 12.77
N GLY A 154 9.51 1.34 12.87
CA GLY A 154 10.21 2.33 12.08
C GLY A 154 9.58 2.52 10.70
N THR A 155 10.38 3.12 9.81
CA THR A 155 9.95 3.46 8.45
C THR A 155 10.83 2.78 7.42
N PHE A 156 10.23 2.46 6.28
CA PHE A 156 10.93 1.96 5.11
C PHE A 156 11.62 3.12 4.40
N PRO A 157 12.83 2.91 3.85
CA PRO A 157 13.47 3.86 2.97
C PRO A 157 12.81 3.80 1.57
N LEU A 158 11.53 4.15 1.50
CA LEU A 158 10.72 4.15 0.29
C LEU A 158 10.22 5.57 0.04
N TRP A 159 10.72 6.17 -1.03
CA TRP A 159 10.35 7.49 -1.52
C TRP A 159 9.23 7.39 -2.55
N PHE A 160 8.54 8.51 -2.74
CA PHE A 160 7.41 8.62 -3.68
C PHE A 160 7.57 9.84 -4.58
N ASN A 161 7.24 9.69 -5.85
CA ASN A 161 7.06 10.83 -6.75
C ASN A 161 5.84 10.59 -7.65
N SER A 162 5.29 11.67 -8.17
CA SER A 162 4.07 11.65 -8.96
C SER A 162 4.11 12.74 -10.02
N PRO A 163 3.58 12.50 -11.23
CA PRO A 163 3.32 13.55 -12.21
C PRO A 163 2.32 14.63 -11.71
N ASP A 164 1.55 14.36 -10.64
CA ASP A 164 0.73 15.34 -9.93
C ASP A 164 1.65 16.17 -9.01
N LEU A 165 2.28 17.17 -9.60
CA LEU A 165 3.38 17.94 -9.01
C LEU A 165 2.88 19.07 -8.11
N ASN A 166 1.62 19.48 -8.25
CA ASN A 166 0.96 20.41 -7.35
C ASN A 166 0.15 19.71 -6.24
N SER A 167 0.04 18.37 -6.30
CA SER A 167 -0.66 17.52 -5.33
C SER A 167 -2.16 17.83 -5.22
N ASP A 168 -2.80 18.21 -6.32
CA ASP A 168 -4.24 18.49 -6.37
C ASP A 168 -5.10 17.25 -6.67
N GLY A 169 -4.46 16.08 -6.83
CA GLY A 169 -5.10 14.81 -7.14
C GLY A 169 -5.38 14.63 -8.63
N THR A 170 -4.90 15.51 -9.52
CA THR A 170 -5.12 15.44 -10.97
C THR A 170 -3.88 15.85 -11.75
N VAL A 171 -3.34 14.92 -12.55
CA VAL A 171 -2.24 15.23 -13.48
C VAL A 171 -2.78 15.95 -14.71
N ASN A 172 -2.50 17.24 -14.85
CA ASN A 172 -3.02 18.07 -15.92
C ASN A 172 -2.00 19.12 -16.42
N LEU A 173 -2.46 20.11 -17.19
CA LEU A 173 -1.59 21.13 -17.77
C LEU A 173 -1.03 22.12 -16.73
N ILE A 174 -1.55 22.13 -15.50
CA ILE A 174 -1.01 22.92 -14.38
C ILE A 174 0.32 22.32 -13.88
N ASP A 175 0.51 21.00 -14.01
CA ASP A 175 1.76 20.34 -13.62
C ASP A 175 2.91 20.59 -14.61
N VAL A 176 2.57 20.83 -15.89
CA VAL A 176 3.55 20.99 -16.98
C VAL A 176 4.54 22.12 -16.70
N PRO A 177 4.13 23.35 -16.31
CA PRO A 177 5.07 24.39 -15.92
C PRO A 177 5.99 24.02 -14.74
N VAL A 178 5.49 23.21 -13.78
CA VAL A 178 6.28 22.77 -12.63
C VAL A 178 7.37 21.80 -13.10
N PHE A 179 6.99 20.79 -13.89
CA PHE A 179 7.95 19.87 -14.50
C PHE A 179 8.96 20.60 -15.38
N ALA A 180 8.51 21.50 -16.25
CA ALA A 180 9.38 22.27 -17.14
C ALA A 180 10.40 23.13 -16.36
N THR A 181 9.99 23.69 -15.22
CA THR A 181 10.90 24.44 -14.33
C THR A 181 12.00 23.53 -13.79
N ASP A 182 11.67 22.33 -13.36
CA ASP A 182 12.65 21.38 -12.85
C ASP A 182 13.55 20.83 -13.98
N PHE A 183 12.97 20.55 -15.15
CA PHE A 183 13.66 20.02 -16.34
C PHE A 183 14.67 21.01 -16.95
N PHE A 184 14.30 22.28 -17.09
CA PHE A 184 15.16 23.31 -17.69
C PHE A 184 15.95 24.13 -16.67
N GLY A 185 15.61 24.04 -15.38
CA GLY A 185 16.19 24.88 -14.33
C GLY A 185 17.62 24.53 -13.92
N GLY A 186 18.14 23.36 -14.34
CA GLY A 186 19.51 22.91 -14.04
C GLY A 186 19.77 22.56 -12.58
N VAL A 187 18.74 22.62 -11.72
CA VAL A 187 18.79 22.19 -10.32
C VAL A 187 18.00 20.90 -10.20
N TYR A 188 18.65 19.84 -9.73
CA TYR A 188 18.01 18.55 -9.50
C TYR A 188 16.88 18.66 -8.46
N ARG A 189 15.74 18.04 -8.78
CA ARG A 189 14.54 17.94 -7.92
C ARG A 189 13.96 16.54 -8.03
N TYR A 190 14.08 15.74 -6.97
CA TYR A 190 13.59 14.36 -6.94
C TYR A 190 12.11 14.20 -7.37
N ARG A 191 11.25 15.17 -7.04
CA ARG A 191 9.83 15.14 -7.43
C ARG A 191 9.58 14.98 -8.94
N SER A 192 10.55 15.34 -9.77
CA SER A 192 10.47 15.27 -11.24
C SER A 192 11.41 14.23 -11.87
N ASP A 193 12.16 13.48 -11.05
CA ASP A 193 13.00 12.35 -11.49
C ASP A 193 12.21 11.04 -11.37
N PHE A 194 11.26 10.85 -12.29
CA PHE A 194 10.35 9.70 -12.30
C PHE A 194 11.05 8.38 -12.64
N HIS A 195 12.27 8.42 -13.19
CA HIS A 195 13.12 7.26 -13.38
C HIS A 195 14.02 6.96 -12.17
N CYS A 196 14.19 7.91 -11.24
CA CYS A 196 15.06 7.80 -10.07
C CYS A 196 16.52 7.45 -10.42
N ASP A 197 17.06 8.02 -11.50
CA ASP A 197 18.46 7.83 -11.91
C ASP A 197 19.37 9.02 -11.55
N GLY A 198 18.83 10.01 -10.85
CA GLY A 198 19.53 11.23 -10.45
C GLY A 198 19.59 12.29 -11.54
N VAL A 199 18.92 12.10 -12.69
CA VAL A 199 18.97 13.02 -13.83
C VAL A 199 17.58 13.22 -14.43
N ILE A 200 17.04 14.44 -14.29
CA ILE A 200 15.79 14.81 -14.96
C ILE A 200 16.04 14.97 -16.47
N ASN A 201 15.54 14.04 -17.28
CA ASN A 201 15.76 13.97 -18.71
C ASN A 201 14.54 13.46 -19.50
N LEU A 202 14.72 13.14 -20.79
CA LEU A 202 13.61 12.72 -21.66
C LEU A 202 12.92 11.43 -21.19
N VAL A 203 13.60 10.56 -20.44
CA VAL A 203 12.99 9.38 -19.83
C VAL A 203 11.92 9.81 -18.82
N ASP A 204 12.21 10.82 -18.00
CA ASP A 204 11.23 11.38 -17.05
C ASP A 204 10.07 12.06 -17.76
N LEU A 205 10.34 12.80 -18.84
CA LEU A 205 9.29 13.42 -19.64
C LEU A 205 8.31 12.39 -20.20
N VAL A 206 8.80 11.23 -20.66
CA VAL A 206 7.94 10.14 -21.15
C VAL A 206 7.09 9.57 -20.00
N ARG A 207 7.66 9.40 -18.81
CA ARG A 207 6.93 8.90 -17.63
C ARG A 207 5.89 9.92 -17.15
N PHE A 208 6.25 11.20 -17.09
CA PHE A 208 5.33 12.31 -16.83
C PHE A 208 4.14 12.29 -17.81
N ALA A 209 4.43 12.22 -19.11
CA ALA A 209 3.41 12.19 -20.15
C ALA A 209 2.48 10.97 -20.04
N GLY A 210 3.01 9.82 -19.59
CA GLY A 210 2.21 8.62 -19.31
C GLY A 210 1.20 8.78 -18.17
N GLY A 211 1.43 9.74 -17.26
CA GLY A 211 0.51 10.08 -16.17
C GLY A 211 -0.55 11.12 -16.53
N LEU A 212 -0.42 11.84 -17.66
CA LEU A 212 -1.34 12.92 -18.01
C LEU A 212 -2.80 12.44 -18.09
N GLY A 213 -3.69 13.17 -17.42
CA GLY A 213 -5.11 12.84 -17.31
C GLY A 213 -5.46 11.87 -16.19
N ALA A 214 -4.47 11.37 -15.43
CA ALA A 214 -4.75 10.60 -14.22
C ALA A 214 -5.39 11.51 -13.15
N ALA A 215 -6.45 11.03 -12.50
CA ALA A 215 -7.16 11.75 -11.45
C ALA A 215 -7.56 10.79 -10.34
N CYS A 216 -7.67 11.28 -9.10
CA CYS A 216 -8.31 10.54 -8.02
C CYS A 216 -9.76 10.16 -8.41
N PRO A 217 -10.22 8.95 -8.05
CA PRO A 217 -11.59 8.49 -8.31
C PRO A 217 -12.66 9.23 -7.49
#